data_AF-A0A6P7Y695-F1
#
_entry.id   AF-A0A6P7Y695-F1
#
_cell.length_a   1.000
_cell.length_b   1.000
_cell.length_c   1.000
_cell.angle_alpha   90.00
_cell.angle_beta   90.00
_cell.angle_gamma   90.00
#
_symmetry.space_group_name_H-M   'P 1'
#
loop_
_entity.id
_entity.type
_entity.pdbx_description
1 polymer ?
#
loop_
_entity_poly.entity_id
_entity_poly.type
_entity_poly.pdbx_seq_one_letter_code
_entity_poly.pdbx_strand_id
1 'polypeptide(L)'
;MLVATKSLQKGSAAPGPVPAGLVRNYGMRFCPYAHRTLLVLDAKGIKYENINVNLISKPEWFLEKTPLGLVPVLETEKGQVIYESPIICDYLDEAYPGKKLNPVDPYEKAKQKMLLEHFSKLASFLVMVLKAKKTGEDLGAHKAAFKEQFLKFEQLVPDTQFFGGNSISMIDYMVWPWFERLALFGVKESLNDVPKLKKWVETMMQDPVVQGLLISSEVYEGFLKLYLKEIPECADFGL
;
A
#
# COMPACT_ATOMS: atom_id res chain seq x y z
N MET A 1 2.69 15.51 -8.55
CA MET A 1 2.61 14.04 -8.73
C MET A 1 1.21 13.66 -9.18
N LEU A 2 1.06 12.69 -10.08
CA LEU A 2 -0.22 12.20 -10.62
C LEU A 2 -1.26 11.79 -9.56
N VAL A 3 -0.81 11.51 -8.33
CA VAL A 3 -1.63 11.00 -7.22
C VAL A 3 -2.13 12.08 -6.23
N ALA A 4 -1.67 13.33 -6.36
CA ALA A 4 -2.00 14.44 -5.45
C ALA A 4 -3.24 15.23 -5.91
N THR A 5 -4.37 14.55 -6.01
CA THR A 5 -5.67 15.13 -6.40
C THR A 5 -6.68 15.04 -5.26
N LYS A 6 -7.62 16.00 -5.19
CA LYS A 6 -8.69 15.98 -4.19
C LYS A 6 -9.54 14.71 -4.30
N SER A 7 -9.95 14.21 -3.15
CA SER A 7 -10.78 13.02 -3.03
C SER A 7 -12.21 13.30 -3.45
N LEU A 8 -12.82 12.32 -4.14
CA LEU A 8 -14.26 12.31 -4.36
C LEU A 8 -14.94 11.79 -3.09
N GLN A 9 -15.98 12.50 -2.68
CA GLN A 9 -16.71 12.24 -1.44
C GLN A 9 -18.22 12.16 -1.68
N LYS A 10 -19.00 11.90 -0.63
CA LYS A 10 -20.46 11.91 -0.68
C LYS A 10 -21.01 13.10 -1.48
N GLY A 11 -21.92 12.83 -2.42
CA GLY A 11 -22.48 13.84 -3.34
C GLY A 11 -21.59 14.24 -4.53
N SER A 12 -20.35 13.74 -4.62
CA SER A 12 -19.51 13.93 -5.81
C SER A 12 -20.05 13.09 -6.97
N ALA A 13 -20.05 13.65 -8.17
CA ALA A 13 -20.42 12.91 -9.38
C ALA A 13 -19.48 11.73 -9.62
N ALA A 14 -20.02 10.63 -10.15
CA ALA A 14 -19.22 9.50 -10.59
C ALA A 14 -18.31 9.93 -11.76
N PRO A 15 -17.06 9.44 -11.83
CA PRO A 15 -16.22 9.67 -13.00
C PRO A 15 -16.83 8.99 -14.23
N GLY A 16 -16.58 9.56 -15.41
CA GLY A 16 -16.99 8.95 -16.68
C GLY A 16 -16.24 7.63 -16.98
N PRO A 17 -16.46 7.03 -18.16
CA PRO A 17 -15.73 5.83 -18.59
C PRO A 17 -14.21 6.02 -18.51
N VAL A 18 -13.48 4.94 -18.25
CA VAL A 18 -12.01 4.96 -18.25
C VAL A 18 -11.54 5.26 -19.68
N PRO A 19 -10.68 6.28 -19.91
CA PRO A 19 -10.19 6.61 -21.23
C PRO A 19 -9.44 5.45 -21.90
N ALA A 20 -9.51 5.38 -23.23
CA ALA A 20 -8.83 4.35 -24.01
C ALA A 20 -7.31 4.36 -23.77
N GLY A 21 -6.74 3.17 -23.59
CA GLY A 21 -5.32 2.95 -23.29
C GLY A 21 -4.91 3.24 -21.85
N LEU A 22 -5.86 3.54 -20.95
CA LEU A 22 -5.62 3.71 -19.52
C LEU A 22 -6.28 2.60 -18.70
N VAL A 23 -5.78 2.45 -17.46
CA VAL A 23 -6.54 1.89 -16.34
C VAL A 23 -6.82 2.98 -15.33
N ARG A 24 -7.87 2.80 -14.54
CA ARG A 24 -8.18 3.67 -13.42
C ARG A 24 -7.91 2.97 -12.11
N ASN A 25 -7.14 3.61 -11.25
CA ASN A 25 -6.99 3.22 -9.85
C ASN A 25 -7.89 4.11 -8.98
N TYR A 26 -8.84 3.50 -8.27
CA TYR A 26 -9.51 4.13 -7.15
C TYR A 26 -8.71 3.87 -5.89
N GLY A 27 -8.19 4.94 -5.29
CA GLY A 27 -7.27 4.88 -4.16
C GLY A 27 -7.64 5.84 -3.04
N MET A 28 -6.75 5.95 -2.06
CA MET A 28 -6.71 7.05 -1.10
C MET A 28 -5.24 7.28 -0.81
N ARG A 29 -4.77 8.54 -0.87
CA ARG A 29 -3.35 8.94 -0.84
C ARG A 29 -2.53 8.27 0.28
N PHE A 30 -3.14 8.07 1.43
CA PHE A 30 -2.50 7.54 2.63
C PHE A 30 -2.74 6.04 2.84
N CYS A 31 -3.56 5.38 2.01
CA CYS A 31 -3.86 3.95 2.13
C CYS A 31 -2.64 3.10 1.70
N PRO A 32 -2.07 2.27 2.60
CA PRO A 32 -0.93 1.43 2.25
C PRO A 32 -1.30 0.32 1.24
N TYR A 33 -2.55 -0.16 1.24
CA TYR A 33 -3.01 -1.15 0.26
C TYR A 33 -3.11 -0.56 -1.14
N ALA A 34 -3.61 0.68 -1.28
CA ALA A 34 -3.66 1.36 -2.58
C ALA A 34 -2.26 1.75 -3.06
N HIS A 35 -1.36 2.05 -2.13
CA HIS A 35 0.04 2.33 -2.44
C HIS A 35 0.74 1.15 -3.14
N ARG A 36 0.44 -0.10 -2.77
CA ARG A 36 0.92 -1.30 -3.50
C ARG A 36 0.64 -1.22 -5.00
N THR A 37 -0.60 -0.87 -5.33
CA THR A 37 -1.07 -0.79 -6.72
C THR A 37 -0.36 0.34 -7.48
N LEU A 38 -0.17 1.49 -6.85
CA LEU A 38 0.58 2.61 -7.44
C LEU A 38 2.03 2.25 -7.72
N LEU A 39 2.71 1.59 -6.78
CA LEU A 39 4.09 1.11 -6.97
C LEU A 39 4.18 0.17 -8.18
N VAL A 40 3.22 -0.76 -8.33
CA VAL A 40 3.22 -1.71 -9.46
C VAL A 40 2.90 -1.02 -10.79
N LEU A 41 1.95 -0.07 -10.81
CA LEU A 41 1.63 0.71 -12.00
C LEU A 41 2.86 1.49 -12.49
N ASP A 42 3.54 2.20 -11.58
CA ASP A 42 4.73 3.00 -11.88
C ASP A 42 5.92 2.11 -12.28
N ALA A 43 6.19 1.02 -11.54
CA ALA A 43 7.29 0.09 -11.84
C ALA A 43 7.15 -0.61 -13.19
N LYS A 44 5.92 -0.79 -13.66
CA LYS A 44 5.63 -1.37 -14.98
C LYS A 44 5.45 -0.32 -16.07
N GLY A 45 5.47 0.97 -15.75
CA GLY A 45 5.22 2.06 -16.70
C GLY A 45 3.81 2.02 -17.31
N ILE A 46 2.83 1.46 -16.59
CA ILE A 46 1.45 1.38 -17.05
C ILE A 46 0.85 2.78 -16.97
N LYS A 47 0.15 3.21 -18.02
CA LYS A 47 -0.56 4.50 -17.99
C LYS A 47 -1.86 4.34 -17.22
N TYR A 48 -2.08 5.22 -16.25
CA TYR A 48 -3.28 5.19 -15.43
C TYR A 48 -3.78 6.60 -15.10
N GLU A 49 -5.06 6.66 -14.75
CA GLU A 49 -5.62 7.75 -13.98
C GLU A 49 -5.83 7.31 -12.53
N ASN A 50 -5.58 8.20 -11.58
CA ASN A 50 -5.80 7.95 -10.16
C ASN A 50 -6.95 8.80 -9.64
N ILE A 51 -7.96 8.15 -9.06
CA ILE A 51 -9.08 8.80 -8.39
C ILE A 51 -9.00 8.51 -6.91
N ASN A 52 -8.75 9.55 -6.12
CA ASN A 52 -8.80 9.45 -4.67
C ASN A 52 -10.26 9.42 -4.21
N VAL A 53 -10.57 8.56 -3.24
CA VAL A 53 -11.89 8.41 -2.63
C VAL A 53 -11.79 8.75 -1.15
N ASN A 54 -12.71 9.58 -0.65
CA ASN A 54 -12.82 9.86 0.76
C ASN A 54 -13.39 8.63 1.49
N LEU A 55 -12.59 7.99 2.33
CA LEU A 55 -12.99 6.74 2.99
C LEU A 55 -13.86 6.95 4.24
N ILE A 56 -14.00 8.19 4.72
CA ILE A 56 -14.91 8.55 5.81
C ILE A 56 -16.26 8.98 5.22
N SER A 57 -16.24 9.87 4.23
CA SER A 57 -17.42 10.37 3.52
C SER A 57 -17.48 9.78 2.11
N LYS A 58 -17.75 8.47 2.01
CA LYS A 58 -17.70 7.74 0.74
C LYS A 58 -18.81 8.17 -0.24
N PRO A 59 -18.50 8.35 -1.54
CA PRO A 59 -19.53 8.50 -2.56
C PRO A 59 -20.39 7.24 -2.71
N GLU A 60 -21.68 7.41 -2.94
CA GLU A 60 -22.65 6.32 -3.12
C GLU A 60 -22.27 5.42 -4.30
N TRP A 61 -21.91 6.02 -5.44
CA TRP A 61 -21.50 5.30 -6.66
C TRP A 61 -20.26 4.41 -6.44
N PHE A 62 -19.41 4.72 -5.46
CA PHE A 62 -18.24 3.91 -5.18
C PHE A 62 -18.63 2.62 -4.43
N LEU A 63 -19.63 2.71 -3.55
CA LEU A 63 -20.18 1.55 -2.83
C LEU A 63 -20.91 0.59 -3.79
N GLU A 64 -21.50 1.12 -4.86
CA GLU A 64 -22.09 0.31 -5.94
C GLU A 64 -21.03 -0.39 -6.80
N LYS A 65 -19.82 0.19 -6.89
CA LYS A 65 -18.73 -0.30 -7.74
C LYS A 65 -17.97 -1.48 -7.12
N THR A 66 -17.80 -1.51 -5.81
CA THR A 66 -17.11 -2.58 -5.09
C THR A 66 -17.93 -3.09 -3.92
N PRO A 67 -18.14 -4.41 -3.79
CA PRO A 67 -18.94 -4.97 -2.71
C PRO A 67 -18.34 -4.72 -1.31
N LEU A 68 -17.04 -4.40 -1.25
CA LEU A 68 -16.33 -4.16 0.01
C LEU A 68 -16.34 -2.68 0.42
N GLY A 69 -16.59 -1.76 -0.52
CA GLY A 69 -16.43 -0.33 -0.27
C GLY A 69 -15.01 0.05 0.17
N LEU A 70 -14.00 -0.74 -0.20
CA LEU A 70 -12.58 -0.55 0.14
C LEU A 70 -11.76 -0.17 -1.10
N VAL A 71 -10.63 0.47 -0.87
CA VAL A 71 -9.60 0.74 -1.89
C VAL A 71 -8.36 -0.12 -1.62
N PRO A 72 -7.57 -0.52 -2.65
CA PRO A 72 -7.70 -0.14 -4.05
C PRO A 72 -8.81 -0.89 -4.81
N VAL A 73 -9.30 -0.24 -5.87
CA VAL A 73 -10.11 -0.86 -6.93
C VAL A 73 -9.53 -0.44 -8.27
N LEU A 74 -9.28 -1.40 -9.16
CA LEU A 74 -8.86 -1.16 -10.53
C LEU A 74 -10.07 -1.26 -11.46
N GLU A 75 -10.23 -0.29 -12.36
CA GLU A 75 -11.21 -0.33 -13.45
C GLU A 75 -10.49 -0.22 -14.79
N THR A 76 -10.83 -1.12 -15.71
CA THR A 76 -10.27 -1.13 -17.08
C THR A 76 -11.07 -0.26 -18.03
N GLU A 77 -10.51 0.10 -19.19
CA GLU A 77 -11.24 0.74 -20.30
C GLU A 77 -12.49 -0.03 -20.76
N LYS A 78 -12.57 -1.34 -20.47
CA LYS A 78 -13.72 -2.20 -20.77
C LYS A 78 -14.78 -2.21 -19.66
N GLY A 79 -14.59 -1.42 -18.60
CA GLY A 79 -15.48 -1.38 -17.43
C GLY A 79 -15.34 -2.59 -16.50
N GLN A 80 -14.29 -3.42 -16.66
CA GLN A 80 -14.04 -4.54 -15.76
C GLN A 80 -13.47 -4.01 -14.43
N VAL A 81 -14.01 -4.49 -13.31
CA VAL A 81 -13.62 -4.07 -11.96
C VAL A 81 -12.86 -5.19 -11.26
N ILE A 82 -11.72 -4.85 -10.65
CA ILE A 82 -10.86 -5.77 -9.90
C ILE A 82 -10.55 -5.14 -8.55
N TYR A 83 -10.70 -5.89 -7.47
CA TYR A 83 -10.44 -5.42 -6.10
C TYR A 83 -9.51 -6.41 -5.37
N GLU A 84 -9.07 -6.02 -4.16
CA GLU A 84 -7.94 -6.60 -3.40
C GLU A 84 -6.56 -6.25 -3.97
N SER A 85 -5.74 -5.59 -3.16
CA SER A 85 -4.42 -5.10 -3.60
C SER A 85 -3.50 -6.19 -4.18
N PRO A 86 -3.37 -7.41 -3.62
CA PRO A 86 -2.51 -8.43 -4.22
C PRO A 86 -3.05 -8.96 -5.55
N ILE A 87 -4.38 -9.10 -5.66
CA ILE A 87 -5.06 -9.57 -6.88
C ILE A 87 -4.88 -8.55 -8.00
N ILE A 88 -5.09 -7.27 -7.71
CA ILE A 88 -4.84 -6.18 -8.67
C ILE A 88 -3.38 -6.21 -9.15
N CYS A 89 -2.42 -6.37 -8.24
CA CYS A 89 -1.01 -6.34 -8.59
C CYS A 89 -0.59 -7.54 -9.44
N ASP A 90 -1.09 -8.75 -9.13
CA ASP A 90 -0.89 -9.93 -9.98
C ASP A 90 -1.53 -9.74 -11.37
N TYR A 91 -2.76 -9.21 -11.44
CA TYR A 91 -3.42 -8.89 -12.71
C TYR A 91 -2.60 -7.91 -13.55
N LEU A 92 -2.11 -6.82 -12.95
CA LEU A 92 -1.30 -5.82 -13.65
C LEU A 92 0.00 -6.44 -14.17
N ASP A 93 0.64 -7.32 -13.39
CA ASP A 93 1.87 -7.97 -13.81
C ASP A 93 1.67 -8.98 -14.97
N GLU A 94 0.53 -9.65 -14.99
CA GLU A 94 0.15 -10.64 -15.99
C GLU A 94 -0.37 -10.01 -17.29
N ALA A 95 -1.30 -9.06 -17.18
CA ALA A 95 -2.00 -8.47 -18.32
C ALA A 95 -1.16 -7.45 -19.11
N TYR A 96 -0.17 -6.82 -18.48
CA TYR A 96 0.65 -5.79 -19.13
C TYR A 96 2.04 -6.30 -19.52
N PRO A 97 2.55 -5.89 -20.69
CA PRO A 97 3.88 -6.27 -21.17
C PRO A 97 4.98 -5.57 -20.36
N GLY A 98 6.24 -5.85 -20.72
CA GLY A 98 7.43 -5.26 -20.10
C GLY A 98 8.00 -6.13 -18.98
N LYS A 99 8.74 -5.50 -18.06
CA LYS A 99 9.41 -6.18 -16.95
C LYS A 99 8.37 -6.92 -16.10
N LYS A 100 8.59 -8.22 -15.87
CA LYS A 100 7.83 -9.02 -14.90
C LYS A 100 8.33 -8.73 -13.50
N LEU A 101 7.41 -8.45 -12.58
CA LEU A 101 7.73 -8.22 -11.17
C LEU A 101 7.67 -9.53 -10.37
N ASN A 102 6.75 -10.43 -10.73
CA ASN A 102 6.75 -11.78 -10.20
C ASN A 102 7.78 -12.67 -10.92
N PRO A 103 8.38 -13.66 -10.23
CA PRO A 103 9.18 -14.69 -10.86
C PRO A 103 8.37 -15.50 -11.89
N VAL A 104 9.06 -15.93 -12.94
CA VAL A 104 8.51 -16.87 -13.95
C VAL A 104 8.44 -18.28 -13.38
N ASP A 105 9.45 -18.67 -12.58
CA ASP A 105 9.47 -19.96 -11.91
C ASP A 105 8.29 -20.08 -10.92
N PRO A 106 7.45 -21.13 -11.03
CA PRO A 106 6.27 -21.28 -10.18
C PRO A 106 6.60 -21.37 -8.69
N TYR A 107 7.72 -22.01 -8.32
CA TYR A 107 8.10 -22.19 -6.93
C TYR A 107 8.61 -20.89 -6.31
N GLU A 108 9.43 -20.13 -7.04
CA GLU A 108 9.87 -18.81 -6.58
C GLU A 108 8.70 -17.81 -6.49
N LYS A 109 7.73 -17.87 -7.42
CA LYS A 109 6.47 -17.12 -7.28
C LYS A 109 5.71 -17.53 -6.03
N ALA A 110 5.62 -18.83 -5.73
CA ALA A 110 4.97 -19.32 -4.51
C ALA A 110 5.71 -18.86 -3.24
N LYS A 111 7.04 -18.82 -3.23
CA LYS A 111 7.84 -18.27 -2.11
C LYS A 111 7.53 -16.81 -1.83
N GLN A 112 7.40 -15.98 -2.87
CA GLN A 112 6.97 -14.59 -2.70
C GLN A 112 5.57 -14.50 -2.07
N LYS A 113 4.63 -15.34 -2.50
CA LYS A 113 3.27 -15.40 -1.92
C LYS A 113 3.25 -15.86 -0.47
N MET A 114 4.05 -16.87 -0.11
CA MET A 114 4.20 -17.31 1.28
C MET A 114 4.76 -16.18 2.16
N LEU A 115 5.78 -15.47 1.68
CA LEU A 115 6.35 -14.34 2.43
C LEU A 115 5.33 -13.21 2.61
N LEU A 116 4.50 -12.93 1.60
CA LEU A 116 3.40 -11.97 1.71
C LEU A 116 2.37 -12.39 2.77
N GLU A 117 2.04 -13.68 2.86
CA GLU A 117 1.12 -14.20 3.89
C GLU A 117 1.69 -14.02 5.31
N HIS A 118 2.98 -14.31 5.50
CA HIS A 118 3.66 -14.02 6.77
C HIS A 118 3.64 -12.53 7.10
N PHE A 119 3.88 -11.67 6.11
CA PHE A 119 3.82 -10.23 6.28
C PHE A 119 2.41 -9.72 6.60
N SER A 120 1.36 -10.27 6.00
CA SER A 120 -0.04 -9.85 6.24
C SER A 120 -0.42 -9.93 7.73
N LYS A 121 0.11 -10.93 8.44
CA LYS A 121 -0.04 -11.04 9.91
C LYS A 121 0.64 -9.88 10.63
N LEU A 122 1.85 -9.52 10.22
CA LEU A 122 2.59 -8.36 10.77
C LEU A 122 1.88 -7.04 10.49
N ALA A 123 1.37 -6.85 9.27
CA ALA A 123 0.57 -5.69 8.89
C ALA A 123 -0.69 -5.53 9.76
N SER A 124 -1.32 -6.65 10.17
CA SER A 124 -2.49 -6.62 11.05
C SER A 124 -2.20 -6.00 12.43
N PHE A 125 -1.01 -6.22 12.99
CA PHE A 125 -0.61 -5.59 14.26
C PHE A 125 -0.44 -4.08 14.13
N LEU A 126 0.05 -3.59 12.98
CA LEU A 126 0.12 -2.15 12.70
C LEU A 126 -1.27 -1.51 12.62
N VAL A 127 -2.24 -2.24 12.04
CA VAL A 127 -3.66 -1.82 12.07
C VAL A 127 -4.20 -1.78 13.50
N MET A 128 -3.86 -2.76 14.34
CA MET A 128 -4.24 -2.75 15.77
C MET A 128 -3.63 -1.56 16.52
N VAL A 129 -2.37 -1.21 16.26
CA VAL A 129 -1.74 0.00 16.84
C VAL A 129 -2.51 1.27 16.45
N LEU A 130 -2.94 1.41 15.19
CA LEU A 130 -3.76 2.56 14.79
C LEU A 130 -5.13 2.57 15.47
N LYS A 131 -5.77 1.41 15.60
CA LYS A 131 -7.06 1.27 16.28
C LYS A 131 -6.93 1.68 17.75
N ALA A 132 -5.92 1.18 18.45
CA ALA A 132 -5.68 1.51 19.84
C ALA A 132 -5.36 3.02 20.03
N LYS A 133 -4.62 3.63 19.09
CA LYS A 133 -4.43 5.11 19.09
C LYS A 133 -5.74 5.87 18.96
N LYS A 134 -6.71 5.34 18.20
CA LYS A 134 -8.02 5.96 18.01
C LYS A 134 -8.89 5.84 19.26
N THR A 135 -8.87 4.68 19.92
CA THR A 135 -9.72 4.41 21.10
C THR A 135 -9.09 4.79 22.44
N GLY A 136 -7.80 5.15 22.45
CA GLY A 136 -7.05 5.43 23.67
C GLY A 136 -6.67 4.16 24.46
N GLU A 137 -6.72 2.99 23.82
CA GLU A 137 -6.29 1.72 24.40
C GLU A 137 -4.77 1.64 24.54
N ASP A 138 -4.29 0.70 25.36
CA ASP A 138 -2.86 0.48 25.55
C ASP A 138 -2.16 0.09 24.23
N LEU A 139 -1.19 0.91 23.84
CA LEU A 139 -0.36 0.67 22.66
C LEU A 139 0.75 -0.36 22.95
N GLY A 140 1.14 -0.52 24.21
CA GLY A 140 2.29 -1.32 24.63
C GLY A 140 2.19 -2.77 24.18
N ALA A 141 1.07 -3.43 24.46
CA ALA A 141 0.83 -4.81 24.05
C ALA A 141 0.91 -5.01 22.53
N HIS A 142 0.29 -4.12 21.74
CA HIS A 142 0.30 -4.22 20.28
C HIS A 142 1.69 -3.94 19.68
N LYS A 143 2.44 -3.00 20.24
CA LYS A 143 3.83 -2.72 19.82
C LYS A 143 4.76 -3.88 20.17
N ALA A 144 4.61 -4.50 21.34
CA ALA A 144 5.38 -5.67 21.73
C ALA A 144 5.09 -6.87 20.81
N ALA A 145 3.82 -7.14 20.52
CA ALA A 145 3.41 -8.19 19.58
C ALA A 145 3.96 -7.92 18.16
N PHE A 146 3.89 -6.67 17.69
CA PHE A 146 4.53 -6.28 16.43
C PHE A 146 6.02 -6.60 16.45
N LYS A 147 6.76 -6.19 17.49
CA LYS A 147 8.20 -6.43 17.61
C LYS A 147 8.55 -7.92 17.55
N GLU A 148 7.78 -8.76 18.25
CA GLU A 148 7.98 -10.22 18.21
C GLU A 148 7.79 -10.78 16.78
N GLN A 149 6.72 -10.38 16.10
CA GLN A 149 6.47 -10.84 14.72
C GLN A 149 7.49 -10.26 13.74
N PHE A 150 8.01 -9.06 14.00
CA PHE A 150 9.03 -8.44 13.19
C PHE A 150 10.35 -9.19 13.24
N LEU A 151 10.75 -9.66 14.43
CA LEU A 151 11.90 -10.54 14.61
C LEU A 151 11.70 -11.89 13.89
N LYS A 152 10.49 -12.46 13.91
CA LYS A 152 10.19 -13.68 13.14
C LYS A 152 10.26 -13.43 11.64
N PHE A 153 9.74 -12.30 11.17
CA PHE A 153 9.79 -11.92 9.76
C PHE A 153 11.23 -11.73 9.27
N GLU A 154 12.09 -11.10 10.09
CA GLU A 154 13.53 -11.00 9.85
C GLU A 154 14.18 -12.38 9.64
N GLN A 155 13.78 -13.42 10.36
CA GLN A 155 14.33 -14.78 10.15
C GLN A 155 13.86 -15.41 8.83
N LEU A 156 12.67 -15.05 8.34
CA LEU A 156 12.09 -15.59 7.11
C LEU A 156 12.63 -14.93 5.84
N VAL A 157 13.01 -13.66 5.91
CA VAL A 157 13.53 -12.94 4.73
C VAL A 157 14.93 -13.42 4.37
N PRO A 158 15.24 -13.59 3.07
CA PRO A 158 16.57 -13.97 2.64
C PRO A 158 17.59 -12.87 2.95
N ASP A 159 18.86 -13.26 3.13
CA ASP A 159 19.98 -12.32 3.22
C ASP A 159 20.48 -11.94 1.82
N THR A 160 19.59 -11.29 1.06
CA THR A 160 19.84 -10.77 -0.29
C THR A 160 19.51 -9.28 -0.33
N GLN A 161 19.77 -8.61 -1.45
CA GLN A 161 19.49 -7.17 -1.57
C GLN A 161 17.98 -6.85 -1.46
N PHE A 162 17.14 -7.72 -2.04
CA PHE A 162 15.68 -7.67 -2.03
C PHE A 162 15.12 -9.03 -1.62
N PHE A 163 13.85 -9.12 -1.24
CA PHE A 163 13.24 -10.39 -0.81
C PHE A 163 13.15 -11.42 -1.95
N GLY A 164 13.12 -10.97 -3.20
CA GLY A 164 13.17 -11.83 -4.38
C GLY A 164 14.57 -12.15 -4.90
N GLY A 165 15.64 -11.64 -4.27
CA GLY A 165 17.03 -11.83 -4.71
C GLY A 165 17.81 -10.52 -4.87
N ASN A 166 18.56 -10.37 -5.97
CA ASN A 166 19.42 -9.20 -6.21
C ASN A 166 18.74 -8.05 -6.97
N SER A 167 17.47 -8.17 -7.30
CA SER A 167 16.70 -7.13 -7.98
C SER A 167 15.32 -7.01 -7.37
N ILE A 168 14.80 -5.78 -7.33
CA ILE A 168 13.48 -5.48 -6.79
C ILE A 168 12.40 -6.25 -7.55
N SER A 169 11.45 -6.80 -6.81
CA SER A 169 10.40 -7.68 -7.31
C SER A 169 9.05 -7.38 -6.66
N MET A 170 8.00 -8.12 -7.06
CA MET A 170 6.63 -7.90 -6.60
C MET A 170 6.53 -7.85 -5.07
N ILE A 171 7.14 -8.82 -4.38
CA ILE A 171 7.06 -8.92 -2.92
C ILE A 171 7.62 -7.69 -2.20
N ASP A 172 8.65 -7.03 -2.75
CA ASP A 172 9.24 -5.84 -2.16
C ASP A 172 8.24 -4.67 -2.18
N TYR A 173 7.59 -4.43 -3.32
CA TYR A 173 6.54 -3.42 -3.46
C TYR A 173 5.27 -3.77 -2.66
N MET A 174 4.97 -5.06 -2.46
CA MET A 174 3.83 -5.48 -1.63
C MET A 174 4.04 -5.18 -0.15
N VAL A 175 5.29 -5.10 0.31
CA VAL A 175 5.61 -4.95 1.73
C VAL A 175 5.99 -3.49 2.07
N TRP A 176 6.58 -2.78 1.11
CA TRP A 176 7.07 -1.40 1.26
C TRP A 176 6.15 -0.42 2.00
N PRO A 177 4.85 -0.31 1.67
CA PRO A 177 4.03 0.77 2.21
C PRO A 177 3.95 0.85 3.75
N TRP A 178 4.06 -0.29 4.44
CA TRP A 178 4.07 -0.31 5.91
C TRP A 178 5.42 0.05 6.49
N PHE A 179 6.52 -0.34 5.83
CA PHE A 179 7.87 -0.02 6.26
C PHE A 179 8.16 1.47 6.17
N GLU A 180 7.69 2.13 5.10
CA GLU A 180 7.69 3.59 4.96
C GLU A 180 6.99 4.29 6.13
N ARG A 181 5.97 3.64 6.70
CA ARG A 181 5.08 4.22 7.72
C ARG A 181 5.42 3.79 9.15
N LEU A 182 6.53 3.07 9.41
CA LEU A 182 6.87 2.59 10.77
C LEU A 182 6.93 3.69 11.84
N ALA A 183 7.34 4.90 11.45
CA ALA A 183 7.33 6.08 12.32
C ALA A 183 5.91 6.43 12.81
N LEU A 184 4.92 6.37 11.92
CA LEU A 184 3.52 6.70 12.24
C LEU A 184 2.91 5.73 13.23
N PHE A 185 3.36 4.47 13.21
CA PHE A 185 2.96 3.47 14.19
C PHE A 185 3.78 3.54 15.49
N GLY A 186 4.85 4.36 15.53
CA GLY A 186 5.72 4.50 16.70
C GLY A 186 6.50 3.23 17.00
N VAL A 187 6.92 2.49 15.96
CA VAL A 187 7.71 1.25 16.03
C VAL A 187 8.96 1.31 15.12
N LYS A 188 9.33 2.50 14.63
CA LYS A 188 10.51 2.69 13.77
C LYS A 188 11.80 2.18 14.42
N GLU A 189 11.95 2.36 15.72
CA GLU A 189 13.11 1.90 16.50
C GLU A 189 13.29 0.38 16.47
N SER A 190 12.23 -0.39 16.21
CA SER A 190 12.31 -1.84 16.06
C SER A 190 13.21 -2.26 14.89
N LEU A 191 13.51 -1.38 13.93
CA LEU A 191 14.48 -1.63 12.87
C LEU A 191 15.92 -1.86 13.39
N ASN A 192 16.24 -1.39 14.60
CA ASN A 192 17.58 -1.58 15.17
C ASN A 192 17.87 -3.05 15.51
N ASP A 193 16.82 -3.87 15.70
CA ASP A 193 16.93 -5.27 16.08
C ASP A 193 16.84 -6.23 14.87
N VAL A 194 16.64 -5.70 13.65
CA VAL A 194 16.41 -6.49 12.42
C VAL A 194 17.32 -6.02 11.26
N PRO A 195 18.61 -6.42 11.26
CA PRO A 195 19.60 -5.85 10.36
C PRO A 195 19.33 -6.09 8.86
N LYS A 196 18.78 -7.25 8.46
CA LYS A 196 18.46 -7.51 7.04
C LYS A 196 17.32 -6.61 6.58
N LEU A 197 16.24 -6.51 7.37
CA LEU A 197 15.13 -5.60 7.08
C LEU A 197 15.56 -4.14 7.08
N LYS A 198 16.45 -3.73 7.99
CA LYS A 198 17.00 -2.36 8.00
C LYS A 198 17.77 -2.05 6.71
N LYS A 199 18.66 -2.95 6.29
CA LYS A 199 19.40 -2.83 5.01
C LYS A 199 18.46 -2.82 3.81
N TRP A 200 17.41 -3.64 3.84
CA TRP A 200 16.39 -3.67 2.81
C TRP A 200 15.61 -2.34 2.74
N VAL A 201 15.23 -1.73 3.86
CA VAL A 201 14.59 -0.40 3.89
C VAL A 201 15.50 0.66 3.27
N GLU A 202 16.78 0.68 3.64
CA GLU A 202 17.76 1.62 3.08
C GLU A 202 17.91 1.45 1.57
N THR A 203 17.85 0.20 1.09
CA THR A 203 17.91 -0.14 -0.34
C THR A 203 16.64 0.32 -1.08
N MET A 204 15.46 0.04 -0.51
CA MET A 204 14.18 0.44 -1.10
C MET A 204 14.04 1.96 -1.22
N MET A 205 14.58 2.73 -0.28
CA MET A 205 14.61 4.19 -0.35
C MET A 205 15.42 4.74 -1.54
N GLN A 206 16.25 3.93 -2.19
CA GLN A 206 16.99 4.30 -3.40
C GLN A 206 16.25 3.94 -4.70
N ASP A 207 15.16 3.18 -4.63
CA ASP A 207 14.39 2.80 -5.81
C ASP A 207 13.63 4.03 -6.36
N PRO A 208 13.76 4.37 -7.67
CA PRO A 208 13.11 5.56 -8.23
C PRO A 208 11.58 5.53 -8.13
N VAL A 209 10.96 4.36 -8.21
CA VAL A 209 9.50 4.21 -8.12
C VAL A 209 9.05 4.49 -6.68
N VAL A 210 9.76 3.93 -5.70
CA VAL A 210 9.54 4.27 -4.28
C VAL A 210 9.69 5.76 -4.05
N GLN A 211 10.79 6.38 -4.48
CA GLN A 211 11.04 7.82 -4.30
C GLN A 211 9.95 8.69 -4.92
N GLY A 212 9.46 8.30 -6.10
CA GLY A 212 8.40 9.01 -6.82
C GLY A 212 7.05 9.03 -6.11
N LEU A 213 6.83 8.17 -5.11
CA LEU A 213 5.58 8.03 -4.37
C LEU A 213 5.70 8.35 -2.88
N LEU A 214 6.88 8.77 -2.40
CA LEU A 214 7.07 9.12 -0.98
C LEU A 214 6.18 10.30 -0.56
N ILE A 215 5.57 10.15 0.60
CA ILE A 215 4.86 11.22 1.31
C ILE A 215 5.69 11.59 2.55
N SER A 216 5.85 12.89 2.82
CA SER A 216 6.63 13.34 3.96
C SER A 216 5.98 12.95 5.29
N SER A 217 6.81 12.75 6.31
CA SER A 217 6.33 12.43 7.67
C SER A 217 5.34 13.47 8.19
N GLU A 218 5.58 14.76 7.92
CA GLU A 218 4.70 15.85 8.35
C GLU A 218 3.30 15.75 7.73
N VAL A 219 3.21 15.43 6.43
CA VAL A 219 1.93 15.23 5.75
C VAL A 219 1.20 14.00 6.30
N TYR A 220 1.92 12.91 6.55
CA TYR A 220 1.32 11.73 7.18
C TYR A 220 0.83 12.00 8.60
N GLU A 221 1.59 12.73 9.41
CA GLU A 221 1.20 13.07 10.78
C GLU A 221 -0.05 13.93 10.81
N GLY A 222 -0.14 14.91 9.91
CA GLY A 222 -1.33 15.74 9.76
C GLY A 222 -2.55 14.96 9.30
N PHE A 223 -2.40 14.08 8.30
CA PHE A 223 -3.42 13.10 7.92
C PHE A 223 -3.88 12.29 9.14
N LEU A 224 -2.94 11.71 9.89
CA LEU A 224 -3.25 10.81 11.00
C LEU A 224 -4.01 11.54 12.12
N LYS A 225 -3.65 12.79 12.44
CA LYS A 225 -4.36 13.61 13.44
C LYS A 225 -5.84 13.80 13.11
N LEU A 226 -6.17 13.99 11.83
CA LEU A 226 -7.55 14.15 11.37
C LEU A 226 -8.26 12.78 11.25
N TYR A 227 -7.57 11.78 10.71
CA TYR A 227 -8.09 10.42 10.51
C TYR A 227 -8.51 9.76 11.82
N LEU A 228 -7.72 9.90 12.89
CA LEU A 228 -8.06 9.35 14.21
C LEU A 228 -9.32 10.00 14.81
N LYS A 229 -9.69 11.20 14.37
CA LYS A 229 -10.90 11.91 14.80
C LYS A 229 -12.08 11.73 13.83
N GLU A 230 -11.92 10.90 12.81
CA GLU A 230 -12.91 10.68 11.75
C GLU A 230 -13.32 11.99 11.03
N ILE A 231 -12.37 12.92 10.88
CA ILE A 231 -12.58 14.17 10.15
C ILE A 231 -12.38 13.90 8.65
N PRO A 232 -13.41 14.04 7.78
CA PRO A 232 -13.33 13.67 6.36
C PRO A 232 -12.19 14.34 5.58
N GLU A 233 -11.82 15.57 5.94
CA GLU A 233 -10.74 16.35 5.35
C GLU A 233 -9.38 15.67 5.47
N CYS A 234 -9.24 14.62 6.31
CA CYS A 234 -8.02 13.84 6.38
C CYS A 234 -7.59 13.30 5.01
N ALA A 235 -8.53 12.87 4.15
CA ALA A 235 -8.22 12.28 2.85
C ALA A 235 -7.46 13.26 1.92
N ASP A 236 -7.67 14.55 2.14
CA ASP A 236 -7.12 15.64 1.34
C ASP A 236 -6.05 16.45 2.06
N PHE A 237 -5.56 15.99 3.22
CA PHE A 237 -4.55 16.72 3.99
C PHE A 237 -3.32 17.06 3.13
N GLY A 238 -2.90 18.33 3.15
CA GLY A 238 -1.76 18.83 2.37
C GLY A 238 -2.05 19.09 0.88
N LEU A 239 -3.32 19.19 0.47
CA LEU A 239 -3.78 19.67 -0.84
C LEU A 239 -4.55 20.99 -0.74
#